data_AF-A0A937A3E1-F1
#
_entry.id   AF-A0A937A3E1-F1
#
_cell.length_a   1.000
_cell.length_b   1.000
_cell.length_c   1.000
_cell.angle_alpha   90.00
_cell.angle_beta   90.00
_cell.angle_gamma   90.00
#
_symmetry.space_group_name_H-M   'P 1'
#
loop_
_entity.id
_entity.type
_entity.pdbx_description
1 polymer ?
#
loop_
_entity_poly.entity_id
_entity_poly.type
_entity_poly.pdbx_seq_one_letter_code
_entity_poly.pdbx_strand_id
1 'polypeptide(L)'
;MIEKFLAGATLAVCVVFMLRLVAGAQRRAALDAWARLTWLRLKHGWLQLYHWRSSRKSAERLAEEAIRRARDDGHWEGNVYKPKSFSKRPPRDKMH
;
A
#
# COMPACT_ATOMS: atom_id res chain seq x y z
N MET A 1 22.72 -11.78 25.80
CA MET A 1 22.01 -12.17 24.55
C MET A 1 22.48 -11.36 23.34
N ILE A 2 22.71 -10.06 23.49
CA ILE A 2 23.23 -9.17 22.43
C ILE A 2 24.58 -9.66 21.85
N GLU A 3 25.50 -10.14 22.69
CA GLU A 3 26.78 -10.71 22.23
C GLU A 3 26.63 -11.90 21.28
N LYS A 4 25.70 -12.82 21.56
CA LYS A 4 25.44 -13.97 20.68
C LYS A 4 24.90 -13.52 19.33
N PHE A 5 24.10 -12.45 19.32
CA PHE A 5 23.58 -11.84 18.11
C PHE A 5 24.70 -11.15 17.31
N LEU A 6 25.59 -10.41 17.99
CA LEU A 6 26.73 -9.74 17.36
C LEU A 6 27.72 -10.74 16.77
N ALA A 7 28.02 -11.83 17.49
CA ALA A 7 28.87 -12.90 17.04
C ALA A 7 28.26 -13.61 15.82
N GLY A 8 26.95 -13.93 15.87
CA GLY A 8 26.23 -14.53 14.74
C GLY A 8 26.19 -13.63 13.51
N ALA A 9 25.94 -12.32 13.70
CA ALA A 9 25.94 -11.35 12.61
C ALA A 9 27.32 -11.21 11.96
N THR A 10 28.37 -11.13 12.77
CA THR A 10 29.76 -11.06 12.28
C THR A 10 30.13 -12.32 11.49
N LEU A 11 29.80 -13.52 12.00
CA LEU A 11 30.02 -14.78 11.30
C LEU A 11 29.30 -14.80 9.95
N ALA A 12 28.03 -14.38 9.91
CA ALA A 12 27.26 -14.31 8.67
C ALA A 12 27.91 -13.37 7.64
N VAL A 13 28.38 -12.19 8.08
CA VAL A 13 29.12 -11.26 7.21
C VAL A 13 30.39 -11.91 6.66
N CYS A 14 31.18 -12.58 7.51
CA CYS A 14 32.39 -13.29 7.08
C CYS A 14 32.09 -14.36 6.02
N VAL A 15 31.03 -15.14 6.18
CA VAL A 15 30.61 -16.17 5.20
C VAL A 15 30.19 -15.52 3.88
N VAL A 16 29.45 -14.42 3.91
CA VAL A 16 29.07 -13.67 2.70
C VAL A 16 30.31 -13.17 1.95
N PHE A 17 31.29 -12.61 2.65
CA PHE A 17 32.55 -12.18 2.04
C PHE A 17 33.33 -13.35 1.43
N MET A 18 33.38 -14.49 2.12
CA MET A 18 34.05 -15.70 1.63
C MET A 18 33.37 -16.23 0.36
N LEU A 19 32.03 -16.30 0.35
CA LEU A 19 31.26 -16.67 -0.83
C LEU A 19 31.48 -15.70 -1.99
N ARG A 20 31.63 -14.40 -1.71
CA ARG A 20 31.91 -13.38 -2.74
C ARG A 20 33.31 -13.51 -3.34
N LEU A 21 34.29 -13.89 -2.53
CA LEU A 21 35.67 -14.15 -2.96
C LEU A 21 35.73 -15.37 -3.88
N VAL A 22 35.08 -16.46 -3.50
CA VAL A 22 35.04 -17.72 -4.26
C VAL A 22 34.13 -17.64 -5.50
N ALA A 23 33.10 -16.80 -5.45
CA ALA A 23 32.27 -16.50 -6.62
C ALA A 23 33.09 -15.73 -7.66
N GLY A 24 33.55 -16.42 -8.71
CA GLY A 24 34.12 -15.81 -9.90
C GLY A 24 33.15 -14.82 -10.57
N ALA A 25 33.66 -13.97 -11.47
CA ALA A 25 32.94 -12.82 -12.06
C ALA A 25 31.51 -13.13 -12.57
N GLN A 26 31.30 -14.32 -13.14
CA GLN A 26 29.96 -14.74 -13.60
C GLN A 26 28.96 -14.97 -12.45
N ARG A 27 29.40 -15.59 -11.35
CA ARG A 27 28.54 -15.79 -10.17
C ARG A 27 28.29 -14.48 -9.43
N ARG A 28 29.23 -13.53 -9.46
CA ARG A 28 29.02 -12.18 -8.92
C ARG A 28 27.92 -11.43 -9.67
N ALA A 29 27.90 -11.50 -11.00
CA ALA A 29 26.85 -10.86 -11.79
C ALA A 29 25.46 -11.45 -11.49
N ALA A 30 25.37 -12.78 -11.34
CA ALA A 30 24.13 -13.45 -10.96
C ALA A 30 23.68 -13.09 -9.53
N LEU A 31 24.62 -13.06 -8.57
CA LEU A 31 24.35 -12.66 -7.19
C LEU A 31 23.94 -11.18 -7.10
N ASP A 32 24.60 -10.29 -7.83
CA ASP A 32 24.24 -8.87 -7.86
C ASP A 32 22.87 -8.64 -8.51
N ALA A 33 22.49 -9.43 -9.51
CA ALA A 33 21.15 -9.41 -10.07
C ALA A 33 20.10 -9.87 -9.04
N TRP A 34 20.36 -10.98 -8.35
CA TRP A 34 19.49 -11.50 -7.29
C TRP A 34 19.39 -10.54 -6.10
N ALA A 35 20.51 -9.96 -5.67
CA ALA A 35 20.57 -8.99 -4.59
C ALA A 35 19.78 -7.73 -4.93
N ARG A 36 19.90 -7.21 -6.15
CA ARG A 36 19.10 -6.07 -6.62
C ARG A 36 17.60 -6.38 -6.63
N LEU A 37 17.20 -7.54 -7.15
CA LEU A 37 15.78 -7.94 -7.14
C LEU A 37 15.23 -8.09 -5.72
N THR A 38 16.01 -8.71 -4.83
CA THR A 38 15.63 -8.90 -3.44
C THR A 38 15.55 -7.57 -2.70
N TRP A 39 16.51 -6.67 -2.93
CA TRP A 39 16.53 -5.32 -2.38
C TRP A 39 15.32 -4.50 -2.83
N LEU A 40 14.96 -4.55 -4.12
CA LEU A 40 13.79 -3.86 -4.64
C LEU A 40 12.50 -4.40 -3.99
N ARG A 41 12.35 -5.72 -3.87
CA ARG A 41 11.20 -6.34 -3.19
C ARG A 41 11.12 -5.94 -1.72
N LEU A 42 12.25 -5.97 -1.02
CA LEU A 42 12.35 -5.58 0.38
C LEU A 42 12.01 -4.09 0.56
N LYS A 43 12.54 -3.22 -0.31
CA LYS A 43 12.27 -1.78 -0.32
C LYS A 43 10.79 -1.52 -0.59
N HIS A 44 10.16 -2.22 -1.53
CA HIS A 44 8.73 -2.09 -1.80
C HIS A 44 7.88 -2.56 -0.61
N GLY A 45 8.21 -3.71 0.00
CA GLY A 45 7.52 -4.18 1.20
C GLY A 45 7.68 -3.23 2.38
N TRP A 46 8.89 -2.70 2.59
CA TRP A 46 9.17 -1.72 3.64
C TRP A 46 8.44 -0.39 3.40
N LEU A 47 8.44 0.09 2.16
CA LEU A 47 7.69 1.29 1.78
C LEU A 47 6.19 1.06 1.95
N GLN A 48 5.65 -0.10 1.56
CA GLN A 48 4.23 -0.43 1.81
C GLN A 48 3.92 -0.48 3.30
N LEU A 49 4.78 -1.07 4.12
CA LEU A 49 4.59 -1.14 5.57
C LEU A 49 4.69 0.25 6.23
N TYR A 50 5.64 1.08 5.78
CA TYR A 50 5.82 2.44 6.24
C TYR A 50 4.63 3.33 5.81
N HIS A 51 4.23 3.22 4.55
CA HIS A 51 3.09 3.94 4.00
C HIS A 51 1.75 3.35 4.45
N TRP A 52 1.67 2.15 5.01
CA TRP A 52 0.42 1.59 5.52
C TRP A 52 -0.22 2.52 6.56
N ARG A 53 0.60 3.16 7.41
CA ARG A 53 0.13 4.14 8.39
C ARG A 53 -0.36 5.45 7.74
N SER A 54 0.24 5.85 6.61
CA SER A 54 -0.16 7.03 5.83
C SER A 54 -1.39 6.77 4.95
N SER A 55 -1.45 5.57 4.35
CA SER A 55 -2.51 5.11 3.46
C SER A 55 -3.84 4.93 4.18
N ARG A 56 -3.82 4.52 5.46
CA ARG A 56 -5.03 4.52 6.29
C ARG A 56 -5.63 5.93 6.44
N LYS A 57 -4.79 6.96 6.63
CA LYS A 57 -5.26 8.36 6.71
C LYS A 57 -5.80 8.88 5.38
N SER A 58 -5.21 8.50 4.25
CA SER A 58 -5.72 8.91 2.93
C SER A 58 -7.03 8.20 2.58
N ALA A 59 -7.17 6.92 2.93
CA ALA A 59 -8.41 6.17 2.71
C ALA A 59 -9.57 6.72 3.56
N GLU A 60 -9.30 7.10 4.81
CA GLU A 60 -10.28 7.73 5.70
C GLU A 60 -10.77 9.07 5.12
N ARG A 61 -9.86 9.91 4.60
CA ARG A 61 -10.23 11.19 3.94
C ARG A 61 -11.10 10.98 2.70
N LEU A 62 -10.75 10.03 1.85
CA LEU A 62 -11.54 9.71 0.64
C LEU A 62 -12.93 9.17 1.00
N ALA A 63 -13.04 8.36 2.05
CA ALA A 63 -14.32 7.86 2.55
C ALA A 63 -15.17 9.00 3.14
N GLU A 64 -14.57 9.87 3.96
CA GLU A 64 -15.23 11.03 4.56
C GLU A 64 -15.78 12.00 3.49
N GLU A 65 -15.01 12.22 2.42
CA GLU A 65 -15.44 13.04 1.28
C GLU A 65 -16.59 12.39 0.49
N ALA A 66 -16.58 11.06 0.32
CA ALA A 66 -17.68 10.33 -0.33
C ALA A 66 -18.96 10.42 0.50
N ILE A 67 -18.88 10.23 1.82
CA ILE A 67 -20.01 10.33 2.76
C ILE A 67 -20.56 11.76 2.76
N ARG A 68 -19.70 12.78 2.81
CA ARG A 68 -20.11 14.19 2.79
C ARG A 68 -20.83 14.54 1.49
N ARG A 69 -20.30 14.11 0.35
CA ARG A 69 -20.95 14.29 -0.95
C ARG A 69 -22.34 13.64 -0.98
N ALA A 70 -22.47 12.42 -0.47
CA ALA A 70 -23.77 11.77 -0.38
C ALA A 70 -24.74 12.51 0.55
N ARG A 71 -24.25 13.08 1.65
CA ARG A 71 -25.05 13.85 2.60
C ARG A 71 -25.62 15.13 2.00
N ASP A 72 -24.83 15.85 1.20
CA ASP A 72 -25.22 17.12 0.57
C ASP A 72 -26.04 16.93 -0.74
N ASP A 73 -26.08 15.70 -1.26
CA ASP A 73 -26.75 15.34 -2.53
C ASP A 73 -28.23 14.94 -2.35
N GLY A 74 -28.85 15.19 -1.19
CA GLY A 74 -30.27 14.91 -0.99
C GLY A 74 -30.93 15.84 0.01
N HIS A 75 -32.26 15.93 -0.06
CA HIS A 75 -33.06 16.64 0.92
C HIS A 75 -34.10 15.68 1.52
N TRP A 76 -34.43 15.91 2.79
CA TRP A 76 -35.49 15.18 3.47
C TRP A 76 -36.81 15.91 3.28
N GLU A 77 -37.80 15.19 2.75
CA GLU A 77 -39.17 15.67 2.58
C GLU A 77 -40.06 14.83 3.51
N GLY A 78 -40.27 15.32 4.74
CA GLY A 78 -40.91 14.52 5.79
C GLY A 78 -40.06 13.29 6.17
N ASN A 79 -40.67 12.09 6.12
CA ASN A 79 -40.00 10.82 6.46
C ASN A 79 -39.28 10.15 5.26
N VAL A 80 -39.22 10.79 4.09
CA VAL A 80 -38.63 10.22 2.87
C VAL A 80 -37.40 11.02 2.46
N TYR A 81 -36.26 10.34 2.34
CA TYR A 81 -35.04 10.91 1.78
C TYR A 81 -35.13 10.94 0.25
N LYS A 82 -35.06 12.13 -0.35
CA LYS A 82 -35.03 12.31 -1.81
C LYS A 82 -33.64 12.78 -2.27
N PRO A 83 -32.87 11.91 -2.95
CA PRO A 83 -31.60 12.31 -3.54
C PRO A 83 -31.83 13.20 -4.79
N LYS A 84 -31.02 14.25 -4.95
CA LYS A 84 -31.05 15.19 -6.08
C LYS A 84 -30.75 14.53 -7.44
N SER A 85 -30.07 13.38 -7.43
CA SER A 85 -29.82 12.59 -8.63
C SER A 85 -31.09 11.99 -9.25
N PHE A 86 -32.12 11.73 -8.44
CA PHE A 86 -33.39 11.15 -8.90
C PHE A 86 -34.42 12.19 -9.36
N SER A 87 -34.30 13.46 -8.96
CA SER A 87 -35.21 14.53 -9.41
C SER A 87 -35.01 14.95 -10.88
N LYS A 88 -33.92 14.49 -11.52
CA LYS A 88 -33.68 14.68 -12.97
C LYS A 88 -34.51 13.75 -13.86
N ARG A 89 -35.13 12.70 -13.29
CA ARG A 89 -36.09 11.87 -14.04
C ARG A 89 -37.47 12.49 -13.93
N PRO A 90 -38.17 12.75 -15.06
CA PRO A 90 -39.56 13.16 -15.00
C PRO A 90 -40.36 12.13 -14.20
N PRO A 91 -41.29 12.55 -13.33
CA PRO A 91 -42.21 11.64 -12.68
C PRO A 91 -42.90 10.77 -13.75
N ARG A 92 -42.97 9.46 -13.49
CA ARG A 92 -43.59 8.48 -14.42
C ARG A 92 -45.06 8.79 -14.74
N ASP A 93 -45.71 9.63 -13.91
CA ASP A 93 -47.05 10.18 -14.11
C ASP A 93 -47.14 11.23 -15.25
N LYS A 94 -46.00 11.69 -15.77
CA LYS A 94 -45.92 12.56 -16.96
C LYS A 94 -45.34 11.86 -18.19
N MET A 95 -45.12 10.55 -18.11
CA MET A 95 -44.78 9.70 -19.25
C MET A 95 -46.07 8.99 -19.65
N HIS A 96 -46.71 9.53 -20.69
CA HIS A 96 -47.99 9.10 -21.28
C HIS A 96 -48.36 7.62 -21.13
#